data_AF-A0A0G4GFA3-F1
#
_entry.id   AF-A0A0G4GFA3-F1
#
_cell.length_a   1.000
_cell.length_b   1.000
_cell.length_c   1.000
_cell.angle_alpha   90.00
_cell.angle_beta   90.00
_cell.angle_gamma   90.00
#
_symmetry.space_group_name_H-M   'P 1'
#
loop_
_entity.id
_entity.type
_entity.pdbx_description
1 polymer ?
#
loop_
_entity_poly.entity_id
_entity_poly.type
_entity_poly.pdbx_seq_one_letter_code
_entity_poly.pdbx_strand_id
1 'polypeptide(L)'
;MAKSIRSKVKRRFRAAKRAKSERVTGEARAAREAEKVRRLTAGVPVEDPKPANAFLFPNASDAQFPQNLPVRTIDYRSEANPESHEAFIGGRRKMTSLEKAAMKLQGKTDTADAADAMDLDAPPVDVQGMMMPRSLREGGKKVKQQAPVIPVRRDNLKRGNKVGGREVKKAAQKRRKKK
;
A
#
# COMPACT_ATOMS: atom_id res chain seq x y z
N MET A 1 -30.60 0.13 11.50
CA MET A 1 -29.52 -0.17 12.46
C MET A 1 -28.14 0.01 11.82
N ALA A 2 -27.40 1.03 12.24
CA ALA A 2 -26.02 1.23 11.77
C ALA A 2 -25.05 0.25 12.47
N LYS A 3 -23.98 -0.18 11.77
CA LYS A 3 -22.94 -1.03 12.38
C LYS A 3 -22.02 -0.21 13.29
N SER A 4 -21.58 -0.80 14.40
CA SER A 4 -20.58 -0.21 15.32
C SER A 4 -19.25 0.13 14.62
N ILE A 5 -18.57 1.17 15.11
CA ILE A 5 -17.22 1.56 14.65
C ILE A 5 -16.22 0.40 14.76
N ARG A 6 -16.36 -0.44 15.80
CA ARG A 6 -15.50 -1.61 16.06
C ARG A 6 -15.94 -2.88 15.33
N SER A 7 -17.01 -2.82 14.53
CA SER A 7 -17.46 -3.96 13.75
C SER A 7 -16.35 -4.47 12.82
N LYS A 8 -16.22 -5.81 12.72
CA LYS A 8 -15.18 -6.45 11.90
C LYS A 8 -15.33 -6.07 10.42
N VAL A 9 -16.57 -5.94 9.95
CA VAL A 9 -16.89 -5.52 8.58
C VAL A 9 -16.35 -4.12 8.30
N LYS A 10 -16.72 -3.09 9.08
CA LYS A 10 -16.20 -1.73 8.87
C LYS A 10 -14.67 -1.66 9.04
N ARG A 11 -14.09 -2.47 9.92
CA ARG A 11 -12.64 -2.55 10.11
C ARG A 11 -11.93 -3.07 8.86
N ARG A 12 -12.48 -4.06 8.15
CA ARG A 12 -11.92 -4.59 6.89
C ARG A 12 -11.96 -3.55 5.76
N PHE A 13 -13.11 -2.91 5.54
CA PHE A 13 -13.21 -1.83 4.54
C PHE A 13 -12.26 -0.66 4.82
N ARG A 14 -12.04 -0.32 6.09
CA ARG A 14 -11.03 0.69 6.46
C ARG A 14 -9.59 0.22 6.22
N ALA A 15 -9.31 -1.08 6.33
CA ALA A 15 -7.99 -1.60 5.95
C ALA A 15 -7.79 -1.43 4.45
N ALA A 16 -8.73 -1.92 3.64
CA ALA A 16 -8.66 -1.85 2.17
C ALA A 16 -8.49 -0.41 1.67
N LYS A 17 -9.25 0.53 2.27
CA LYS A 17 -9.10 1.96 1.98
C LYS A 17 -7.71 2.49 2.35
N ARG A 18 -7.13 2.07 3.48
CA ARG A 18 -5.79 2.49 3.89
C ARG A 18 -4.73 1.97 2.93
N ALA A 19 -4.76 0.68 2.59
CA ALA A 19 -3.84 0.08 1.65
C ALA A 19 -3.84 0.82 0.30
N LYS A 20 -5.04 1.08 -0.26
CA LYS A 20 -5.18 1.91 -1.47
C LYS A 20 -4.61 3.31 -1.29
N SER A 21 -4.98 4.01 -0.21
CA SER A 21 -4.55 5.40 0.00
C SER A 21 -3.04 5.54 0.21
N GLU A 22 -2.43 4.62 0.93
CA GLU A 22 -0.99 4.59 1.18
C GLU A 22 -0.23 4.39 -0.12
N ARG A 23 -0.72 3.48 -0.96
CA ARG A 23 -0.14 3.18 -2.25
C ARG A 23 -0.28 4.31 -3.27
N VAL A 24 -1.47 4.90 -3.40
CA VAL A 24 -1.74 5.95 -4.40
C VAL A 24 -1.12 7.28 -4.00
N THR A 25 -1.28 7.68 -2.73
CA THR A 25 -0.92 9.02 -2.26
C THR A 25 0.22 9.03 -1.26
N GLY A 26 0.29 8.04 -0.37
CA GLY A 26 1.28 7.99 0.71
C GLY A 26 2.71 7.85 0.18
N GLU A 27 2.95 6.85 -0.67
CA GLU A 27 4.28 6.60 -1.27
C GLU A 27 4.78 7.80 -2.08
N ALA A 28 3.92 8.39 -2.91
CA ALA A 28 4.27 9.55 -3.73
C ALA A 28 4.57 10.80 -2.87
N ARG A 29 3.77 11.05 -1.82
CA ARG A 29 4.01 12.18 -0.91
C ARG A 29 5.29 11.99 -0.11
N ALA A 30 5.52 10.79 0.42
CA ALA A 30 6.74 10.47 1.17
C ALA A 30 8.00 10.62 0.30
N ALA A 31 7.94 10.21 -0.98
CA ALA A 31 9.04 10.41 -1.92
C ALA A 31 9.33 11.90 -2.17
N ARG A 32 8.28 12.70 -2.43
CA ARG A 32 8.41 14.16 -2.60
C ARG A 32 9.00 14.81 -1.36
N GLU A 33 8.50 14.49 -0.16
CA GLU A 33 9.01 15.03 1.09
C GLU A 33 10.47 14.64 1.34
N ALA A 34 10.85 13.39 1.03
CA ALA A 34 12.24 12.95 1.12
C ALA A 34 13.17 13.74 0.19
N GLU A 35 12.73 14.07 -1.02
CA GLU A 35 13.49 14.93 -1.94
C GLU A 35 13.63 16.36 -1.42
N LYS A 36 12.56 16.93 -0.85
CA LYS A 36 12.61 18.26 -0.24
C LYS A 36 13.61 18.31 0.90
N VAL A 37 13.59 17.32 1.79
CA VAL A 37 14.55 17.21 2.90
C VAL A 37 15.97 17.15 2.35
N ARG A 38 16.24 16.35 1.30
CA ARG A 38 17.56 16.28 0.67
C ARG A 38 18.04 17.62 0.10
N ARG A 39 17.15 18.37 -0.56
CA ARG A 39 17.48 19.69 -1.11
C ARG A 39 17.77 20.72 -0.02
N LEU A 40 16.95 20.74 1.04
CA LEU A 40 17.18 21.59 2.21
C LEU A 40 18.51 21.27 2.89
N THR A 41 18.86 19.98 3.03
CA THR A 41 20.16 19.58 3.59
C THR A 41 21.35 19.99 2.72
N ALA A 42 21.14 20.15 1.41
CA ALA A 42 22.14 20.66 0.47
C ALA A 42 22.21 22.20 0.45
N GLY A 43 21.40 22.90 1.26
CA GLY A 43 21.33 24.36 1.29
C GLY A 43 20.55 24.98 0.13
N VAL A 44 19.84 24.18 -0.67
CA VAL A 44 19.00 24.69 -1.76
C VAL A 44 17.62 25.05 -1.19
N PRO A 45 17.16 26.31 -1.32
CA PRO A 45 15.82 26.69 -0.90
C PRO A 45 14.79 25.95 -1.75
N VAL A 46 13.76 25.41 -1.10
CA VAL A 46 12.69 24.65 -1.74
C VAL A 46 11.39 25.42 -1.61
N GLU A 47 10.95 26.03 -2.71
CA GLU A 47 9.63 26.64 -2.83
C GLU A 47 8.80 25.83 -3.84
N ASP A 48 7.61 25.41 -3.44
CA ASP A 48 6.67 24.81 -4.39
C ASP A 48 5.86 25.93 -5.05
N PRO A 49 5.96 26.12 -6.38
CA PRO A 49 5.14 27.12 -7.05
C PRO A 49 3.67 26.70 -6.94
N LYS A 50 2.85 27.58 -6.36
CA LYS A 50 1.39 27.44 -6.38
C LYS A 50 0.84 28.29 -7.51
N PRO A 51 0.03 27.73 -8.43
CA PRO A 51 -0.58 28.52 -9.47
C PRO A 51 -1.50 29.58 -8.85
N ALA A 52 -1.56 30.76 -9.46
CA ALA A 52 -2.46 31.83 -9.01
C ALA A 52 -3.92 31.41 -9.21
N ASN A 53 -4.82 31.93 -8.37
CA ASN A 53 -6.26 31.68 -8.54
C ASN A 53 -6.83 32.62 -9.61
N ALA A 54 -7.37 32.06 -10.69
CA ALA A 54 -7.93 32.81 -11.81
C ALA A 54 -9.11 33.72 -11.43
N PHE A 55 -9.86 33.41 -10.36
CA PHE A 55 -10.94 34.30 -9.88
C PHE A 55 -10.42 35.60 -9.25
N LEU A 56 -9.25 35.54 -8.62
CA LEU A 56 -8.65 36.70 -7.95
C LEU A 56 -7.77 37.51 -8.90
N PHE A 57 -7.13 36.83 -9.84
CA PHE A 57 -6.19 37.43 -10.79
C PHE A 57 -6.57 37.05 -12.22
N PRO A 58 -7.68 37.61 -12.76
CA PRO A 58 -8.19 37.24 -14.08
C PRO A 58 -7.23 37.62 -15.22
N ASN A 59 -6.33 38.58 -14.99
CA ASN A 59 -5.38 39.08 -15.99
C ASN A 59 -4.03 38.34 -16.00
N ALA A 60 -3.79 37.43 -15.05
CA ALA A 60 -2.54 36.68 -14.99
C ALA A 60 -2.64 35.42 -15.86
N SER A 61 -1.70 35.24 -16.80
CA SER A 61 -1.68 34.11 -17.75
C SER A 61 -1.55 32.75 -17.05
N ASP A 62 -0.89 32.73 -15.90
CA ASP A 62 -0.53 31.49 -15.19
C ASP A 62 -1.59 31.12 -14.14
N ALA A 63 -2.69 31.89 -14.08
CA ALA A 63 -3.75 31.67 -13.12
C ALA A 63 -4.66 30.52 -13.58
N GLN A 64 -4.95 29.60 -12.67
CA GLN A 64 -5.79 28.43 -12.92
C GLN A 64 -7.12 28.56 -12.20
N PHE A 65 -8.20 28.10 -12.84
CA PHE A 65 -9.50 27.97 -12.17
C PHE A 65 -9.47 26.75 -11.25
N PRO A 66 -9.79 26.91 -9.95
CA PRO A 66 -9.89 25.76 -9.05
C PRO A 66 -11.05 24.86 -9.49
N GLN A 67 -10.74 23.66 -9.97
CA GLN A 67 -11.72 22.65 -10.34
C GLN A 67 -11.88 21.62 -9.20
N ASN A 68 -13.13 21.25 -8.90
CA ASN A 68 -13.41 20.15 -7.98
C ASN A 68 -13.51 18.85 -8.77
N LEU A 69 -12.55 17.96 -8.60
CA LEU A 69 -12.56 16.67 -9.29
C LEU A 69 -13.66 15.77 -8.70
N PRO A 70 -14.50 15.11 -9.54
CA PRO A 70 -15.54 14.23 -9.05
C PRO A 70 -14.93 13.04 -8.30
N VAL A 71 -15.38 12.82 -7.06
CA VAL A 71 -14.92 11.68 -6.25
C VAL A 71 -15.60 10.41 -6.75
N ARG A 72 -14.88 9.59 -7.51
CA ARG A 72 -15.35 8.27 -7.94
C ARG A 72 -15.54 7.35 -6.73
N THR A 73 -16.72 6.76 -6.60
CA THR A 73 -16.98 5.73 -5.59
C THR A 73 -16.31 4.42 -6.00
N ILE A 74 -15.55 3.84 -5.09
CA ILE A 74 -14.83 2.58 -5.33
C ILE A 74 -15.51 1.48 -4.52
N ASP A 75 -15.90 0.39 -5.19
CA ASP A 75 -16.30 -0.82 -4.48
C ASP A 75 -15.08 -1.68 -4.14
N TYR A 76 -14.84 -1.86 -2.84
CA TYR A 76 -13.77 -2.73 -2.34
C TYR A 76 -14.17 -4.21 -2.33
N ARG A 77 -15.39 -4.55 -2.75
CA ARG A 77 -15.81 -5.95 -2.92
C ARG A 77 -15.54 -6.50 -4.31
N SER A 78 -15.38 -5.63 -5.30
CA SER A 78 -15.16 -6.03 -6.69
C SER A 78 -13.84 -6.77 -6.84
N GLU A 79 -13.85 -7.92 -7.52
CA GLU A 79 -12.66 -8.70 -7.83
C GLU A 79 -11.67 -7.93 -8.72
N ALA A 80 -12.17 -6.93 -9.47
CA ALA A 80 -11.33 -6.04 -10.26
C ALA A 80 -10.42 -5.16 -9.40
N ASN A 81 -10.79 -4.92 -8.14
CA ASN A 81 -9.97 -4.12 -7.23
C ASN A 81 -8.88 -5.00 -6.60
N PRO A 82 -7.60 -4.65 -6.75
CA PRO A 82 -6.51 -5.41 -6.13
C PRO A 82 -6.63 -5.48 -4.60
N GLU A 83 -7.19 -4.45 -3.95
CA GLU A 83 -7.34 -4.37 -2.49
C GLU A 83 -8.57 -5.13 -1.96
N SER A 84 -9.34 -5.78 -2.84
CA SER A 84 -10.56 -6.53 -2.48
C SER A 84 -10.31 -7.68 -1.50
N HIS A 85 -9.11 -8.24 -1.56
CA HIS A 85 -8.65 -9.30 -0.68
C HIS A 85 -8.69 -8.93 0.82
N GLU A 86 -8.58 -7.64 1.15
CA GLU A 86 -8.67 -7.15 2.54
C GLU A 86 -10.13 -7.01 3.01
N ALA A 87 -11.05 -6.76 2.08
CA ALA A 87 -12.48 -6.63 2.36
C ALA A 87 -13.16 -7.99 2.54
N PHE A 88 -12.59 -9.06 1.98
CA PHE A 88 -13.16 -10.40 1.99
C PHE A 88 -13.27 -11.03 3.40
N ILE A 89 -14.19 -11.99 3.54
CA ILE A 89 -14.39 -12.72 4.80
C ILE A 89 -13.17 -13.61 5.07
N GLY A 90 -12.44 -13.31 6.16
CA GLY A 90 -11.21 -14.02 6.54
C GLY A 90 -9.94 -13.23 6.27
N GLY A 91 -9.96 -12.31 5.29
CA GLY A 91 -8.84 -11.43 4.91
C GLY A 91 -7.61 -12.21 4.47
N ARG A 92 -7.31 -12.24 3.17
CA ARG A 92 -6.11 -12.94 2.67
C ARG A 92 -4.87 -12.12 3.05
N ARG A 93 -4.03 -12.62 3.96
CA ARG A 93 -2.92 -11.84 4.54
C ARG A 93 -1.59 -11.96 3.81
N LYS A 94 -1.46 -12.91 2.89
CA LYS A 94 -0.20 -13.21 2.18
C LYS A 94 -0.49 -13.20 0.68
N MET A 95 -0.02 -12.15 0.01
CA MET A 95 0.04 -12.10 -1.44
C MET A 95 1.33 -12.69 -1.95
N THR A 96 1.23 -13.35 -3.11
CA THR A 96 2.40 -13.79 -3.86
C THR A 96 3.17 -12.58 -4.40
N SER A 97 4.45 -12.76 -4.72
CA SER A 97 5.27 -11.69 -5.30
C SER A 97 4.69 -11.18 -6.63
N LEU A 98 4.11 -12.08 -7.43
CA LEU A 98 3.47 -11.76 -8.70
C LEU A 98 2.22 -10.88 -8.51
N GLU A 99 1.35 -11.25 -7.57
CA GLU A 99 0.17 -10.43 -7.24
C GLU A 99 0.59 -9.03 -6.76
N LYS A 100 1.64 -8.92 -5.94
CA LYS A 100 2.16 -7.61 -5.51
C LYS A 100 2.66 -6.74 -6.67
N ALA A 101 3.31 -7.35 -7.66
CA ALA A 101 3.75 -6.65 -8.86
C ALA A 101 2.57 -6.21 -9.73
N ALA A 102 1.58 -7.10 -9.93
CA ALA A 102 0.35 -6.80 -10.66
C ALA A 102 -0.44 -5.68 -9.99
N MET A 103 -0.53 -5.70 -8.66
CA MET A 103 -1.08 -4.58 -7.90
C MET A 103 -0.36 -3.31 -8.31
N LYS A 104 0.96 -3.18 -8.09
CA LYS A 104 1.76 -1.97 -8.37
C LYS A 104 1.48 -1.34 -9.74
N LEU A 105 1.29 -2.14 -10.79
CA LEU A 105 0.97 -1.67 -12.14
C LEU A 105 -0.40 -0.96 -12.20
N GLN A 106 -1.47 -1.55 -11.65
CA GLN A 106 -2.83 -0.98 -11.67
C GLN A 106 -3.00 0.34 -10.90
N GLY A 107 -2.06 0.68 -10.01
CA GLY A 107 -2.15 1.93 -9.25
C GLY A 107 -1.67 3.12 -10.07
N LYS A 108 -0.88 2.85 -11.12
CA LYS A 108 -0.52 3.87 -12.10
C LYS A 108 -1.71 4.16 -13.03
N THR A 109 -2.48 3.12 -13.40
CA THR A 109 -3.70 3.29 -14.22
C THR A 109 -4.79 4.01 -13.43
N ASP A 110 -5.03 3.63 -12.17
CA ASP A 110 -5.98 4.33 -11.28
C ASP A 110 -5.71 5.85 -11.13
N THR A 111 -4.45 6.28 -11.28
CA THR A 111 -4.06 7.70 -11.28
C THR A 111 -4.09 8.35 -12.67
N ALA A 112 -3.86 7.58 -13.74
CA ALA A 112 -3.88 8.06 -15.12
C ALA A 112 -5.31 8.23 -15.65
N ASP A 113 -6.22 7.33 -15.27
CA ASP A 113 -7.65 7.37 -15.64
C ASP A 113 -8.41 8.55 -14.99
N ALA A 114 -7.75 9.32 -14.13
CA ALA A 114 -8.25 10.57 -13.56
C ALA A 114 -7.84 11.80 -14.40
N ALA A 115 -6.78 11.71 -15.19
CA ALA A 115 -6.35 12.74 -16.14
C ALA A 115 -6.96 12.51 -17.54
N ASP A 116 -7.13 11.25 -17.95
CA ASP A 116 -7.49 10.89 -19.33
C ASP A 116 -9.01 10.73 -19.58
N ALA A 117 -9.87 11.04 -18.60
CA ALA A 117 -11.33 10.87 -18.76
C ALA A 117 -12.01 11.92 -19.66
N MET A 118 -11.24 12.78 -20.35
CA MET A 118 -11.73 13.78 -21.30
C MET A 118 -11.27 13.55 -22.75
N ASP A 119 -10.45 12.53 -23.02
CA ASP A 119 -10.07 12.16 -24.39
C ASP A 119 -11.00 11.03 -24.89
N LEU A 120 -11.96 11.41 -25.74
CA LEU A 120 -13.03 10.54 -26.27
C LEU A 120 -12.57 9.52 -27.32
N ASP A 121 -11.26 9.36 -27.56
CA ASP A 121 -10.72 8.55 -28.68
C ASP A 121 -9.83 7.36 -28.26
N ALA A 122 -9.78 6.99 -26.98
CA ALA A 122 -9.04 5.79 -26.57
C ALA A 122 -9.83 4.51 -26.91
N PRO A 123 -9.30 3.57 -27.72
CA PRO A 123 -10.00 2.31 -28.00
C PRO A 123 -10.13 1.48 -26.72
N PRO A 124 -11.25 0.76 -26.53
CA PRO A 124 -11.46 -0.05 -25.33
C PRO A 124 -10.33 -1.07 -25.21
N VAL A 125 -9.59 -1.00 -24.11
CA VAL A 125 -8.61 -2.04 -23.78
C VAL A 125 -9.40 -3.27 -23.38
N ASP A 126 -9.43 -4.28 -24.25
CA ASP A 126 -10.02 -5.58 -23.97
C ASP A 126 -9.33 -6.19 -22.74
N VAL A 127 -9.95 -6.03 -21.57
CA VAL A 127 -9.58 -6.78 -20.36
C VAL A 127 -10.10 -8.20 -20.57
N GLN A 128 -9.35 -8.99 -21.35
CA GLN A 128 -9.52 -10.43 -21.41
C GLN A 128 -9.48 -10.96 -19.99
N GLY A 129 -10.64 -11.38 -19.48
CA GLY A 129 -10.75 -12.03 -18.18
C GLY A 129 -9.74 -13.16 -18.12
N MET A 130 -8.80 -13.09 -17.16
CA MET A 130 -7.83 -14.14 -16.91
C MET A 130 -8.54 -15.37 -16.30
N MET A 131 -9.37 -16.05 -17.09
CA MET A 131 -9.69 -17.45 -16.86
C MET A 131 -8.43 -18.23 -17.23
N MET A 132 -7.71 -18.69 -16.20
CA MET A 132 -6.62 -19.65 -16.38
C MET A 132 -7.17 -20.88 -17.11
N PRO A 133 -6.52 -21.37 -18.19
CA PRO A 133 -6.94 -22.60 -18.84
C PRO A 133 -6.84 -23.77 -17.85
N ARG A 134 -7.89 -24.61 -17.82
CA ARG A 134 -8.04 -25.78 -16.94
C ARG A 134 -6.95 -26.86 -17.12
N SER A 135 -6.05 -26.73 -18.09
CA SER A 135 -5.01 -27.70 -18.43
C SER A 135 -3.81 -27.75 -17.49
N LEU A 136 -3.71 -26.85 -16.49
CA LEU A 136 -2.66 -26.88 -15.46
C LEU A 136 -3.01 -27.74 -14.23
N ARG A 137 -4.10 -28.52 -14.27
CA ARG A 137 -4.58 -29.34 -13.14
C ARG A 137 -4.05 -30.77 -13.10
N GLU A 138 -3.28 -31.21 -14.09
CA GLU A 138 -2.76 -32.58 -14.18
C GLU A 138 -1.23 -32.63 -14.10
N GLY A 139 -0.74 -33.70 -13.48
CA GLY A 139 0.54 -33.74 -12.80
C GLY A 139 1.77 -33.55 -13.69
N GLY A 140 2.67 -32.67 -13.23
CA GLY A 140 3.99 -32.45 -13.80
C GLY A 140 5.05 -32.35 -12.70
N LYS A 141 6.08 -33.19 -12.80
CA LYS A 141 7.15 -33.48 -11.85
C LYS A 141 7.75 -32.25 -11.12
N LYS A 142 7.98 -32.40 -9.81
CA LYS A 142 8.70 -31.44 -8.95
C LYS A 142 10.15 -31.27 -9.44
N VAL A 143 10.46 -30.18 -10.12
CA VAL A 143 11.84 -29.71 -10.27
C VAL A 143 12.18 -28.90 -9.02
N LYS A 144 12.90 -29.52 -8.07
CA LYS A 144 13.48 -28.82 -6.92
C LYS A 144 14.60 -27.90 -7.41
N GLN A 145 14.30 -26.62 -7.63
CA GLN A 145 15.35 -25.61 -7.70
C GLN A 145 15.85 -25.37 -6.27
N GLN A 146 16.96 -26.00 -5.92
CA GLN A 146 17.68 -25.71 -4.68
C GLN A 146 18.33 -24.34 -4.82
N ALA A 147 17.91 -23.36 -4.02
CA ALA A 147 18.67 -22.13 -3.88
C ALA A 147 20.02 -22.45 -3.21
N PRO A 148 21.13 -21.80 -3.60
CA PRO A 148 22.41 -22.01 -2.94
C PRO A 148 22.31 -21.61 -1.47
N VAL A 149 22.57 -22.56 -0.58
CA VAL A 149 22.62 -22.35 0.87
C VAL A 149 23.87 -21.54 1.18
N ILE A 150 23.71 -20.27 1.52
CA ILE A 150 24.78 -19.44 2.08
C ILE A 150 25.11 -20.00 3.48
N PRO A 151 26.35 -20.44 3.76
CA PRO A 151 26.70 -20.95 5.08
C PRO A 151 26.77 -19.79 6.09
N VAL A 152 25.72 -19.60 6.87
CA VAL A 152 25.75 -18.71 8.03
C VAL A 152 26.56 -19.39 9.14
N ARG A 153 27.67 -18.79 9.56
CA ARG A 153 28.45 -19.25 10.72
C ARG A 153 27.54 -19.36 11.95
N ARG A 154 27.50 -20.55 12.57
CA ARG A 154 26.59 -20.94 13.66
C ARG A 154 26.84 -20.19 14.98
N ASP A 155 27.87 -19.36 15.06
CA ASP A 155 28.39 -18.85 16.33
C ASP A 155 27.55 -17.73 16.95
N ASN A 156 26.65 -17.09 16.17
CA ASN A 156 25.89 -15.93 16.63
C ASN A 156 24.45 -16.23 17.09
N LEU A 157 23.94 -17.46 16.94
CA LEU A 157 22.55 -17.78 17.32
C LEU A 157 22.33 -18.07 18.83
N LYS A 158 23.39 -18.25 19.63
CA LYS A 158 23.25 -18.68 21.03
C LYS A 158 23.27 -17.56 22.09
N ARG A 159 23.45 -16.29 21.74
CA ARG A 159 23.65 -15.20 22.73
C ARG A 159 22.50 -14.19 22.89
N GLY A 160 21.34 -14.39 22.25
CA GLY A 160 20.30 -13.35 22.21
C GLY A 160 19.25 -13.30 23.34
N ASN A 161 18.90 -14.42 23.99
CA ASN A 161 17.58 -14.48 24.69
C ASN A 161 17.56 -14.96 26.15
N LYS A 162 18.69 -14.98 26.87
CA LYS A 162 18.71 -15.44 28.28
C LYS A 162 18.90 -14.36 29.35
N VAL A 163 19.22 -13.12 29.00
CA VAL A 163 19.56 -12.10 30.01
C VAL A 163 18.32 -11.44 30.62
N GLY A 164 17.25 -11.18 29.86
CA GLY A 164 16.09 -10.43 30.38
C GLY A 164 15.09 -11.22 31.25
N GLY A 165 15.07 -12.55 31.18
CA GLY A 165 14.00 -13.35 31.79
C GLY A 165 14.19 -13.70 33.27
N ARG A 166 15.45 -13.78 33.75
CA ARG A 166 15.75 -14.18 35.14
C ARG A 166 15.67 -13.02 36.12
N GLU A 167 16.01 -11.81 35.69
CA GLU A 167 15.98 -10.63 36.57
C GLU A 167 14.55 -10.17 36.87
N VAL A 168 13.65 -10.21 35.87
CA VAL A 168 12.24 -9.84 36.03
C VAL A 168 11.52 -10.78 36.99
N LYS A 169 11.84 -12.09 36.97
CA LYS A 169 11.26 -13.07 37.91
C LYS A 169 11.74 -12.88 39.34
N LYS A 170 13.02 -12.55 39.56
CA LYS A 170 13.55 -12.23 40.90
C LYS A 170 12.94 -10.94 41.46
N ALA A 171 12.73 -9.91 40.64
CA ALA A 171 12.10 -8.66 41.05
C ALA A 171 10.61 -8.84 41.44
N ALA A 172 9.87 -9.67 40.70
CA ALA A 172 8.47 -9.99 41.00
C ALA A 172 8.32 -10.80 42.30
N GLN A 173 9.24 -11.73 42.58
CA GLN A 173 9.20 -12.56 43.78
C GLN A 173 9.56 -11.78 45.05
N LYS A 174 10.45 -10.77 44.95
CA LYS A 174 10.82 -9.89 46.06
C LYS A 174 9.69 -8.93 46.47
N ARG A 175 8.83 -8.52 45.53
CA ARG A 175 7.64 -7.67 45.79
C ARG A 175 6.50 -8.41 46.48
N ARG A 176 6.37 -9.73 46.26
CA ARG A 176 5.33 -10.57 46.89
C ARG A 176 5.61 -10.93 48.35
N LYS A 177 6.88 -10.94 48.78
CA LYS A 177 7.27 -11.23 50.17
C LYS A 177 7.26 -10.00 51.10
N LYS A 178 6.86 -8.83 50.59
CA LYS A 178 6.91 -7.54 51.32
C LYS A 178 5.52 -6.95 51.59
N LYS A 179 4.47 -7.77 51.45
CA LYS A 179 3.10 -7.47 51.86
C LYS A 179 2.68 -8.48 52.92
#